data_AF-A0A060CD18-F1
#
_entry.id   AF-A0A060CD18-F1
#
_cell.length_a   1.000
_cell.length_b   1.000
_cell.length_c   1.000
_cell.angle_alpha   90.00
_cell.angle_beta   90.00
_cell.angle_gamma   90.00
#
_symmetry.space_group_name_H-M   'P 1'
#
loop_
_entity.id
_entity.type
_entity.pdbx_description
1 polymer ?
#
loop_
_entity_poly.entity_id
_entity_poly.type
_entity_poly.pdbx_seq_one_letter_code
_entity_poly.pdbx_strand_id
1 'polypeptide(L)'
;MDKLEENGIVATFFLIGQNITEATIPIMERQLELGCEIANHSLTHSDMTKFTAEEIINEIQKTNQKIYDAVGVTPAFFRPPYISVNNTMYENIDLAFI
;
A
#
# COMPACT_ATOMS: atom_id res chain seq x y z
N MET A 1 5.00 14.58 -6.77
CA MET A 1 6.06 13.99 -7.61
C MET A 1 7.00 15.08 -8.12
N ASP A 2 6.49 16.17 -8.69
CA ASP A 2 7.32 17.27 -9.22
C ASP A 2 8.38 17.76 -8.22
N LYS A 3 8.01 17.97 -6.95
CA LYS A 3 8.98 18.35 -5.91
C LYS A 3 10.03 17.29 -5.60
N LEU A 4 9.70 16.00 -5.72
CA LEU A 4 10.67 14.92 -5.53
C LEU A 4 11.67 14.91 -6.70
N GLU A 5 11.16 15.01 -7.92
CA GLU A 5 11.93 15.07 -9.16
C GLU A 5 12.85 16.30 -9.21
N GLU A 6 12.31 17.50 -8.94
CA GLU A 6 13.07 18.76 -8.89
C GLU A 6 14.25 18.72 -7.90
N ASN A 7 14.12 17.94 -6.81
CA ASN A 7 15.15 17.83 -5.78
C ASN A 7 16.00 16.54 -5.91
N GLY A 8 15.71 15.67 -6.88
CA GLY A 8 16.41 14.38 -7.03
C GLY A 8 16.22 13.44 -5.83
N ILE A 9 15.06 13.49 -5.17
CA ILE A 9 14.73 12.71 -3.98
C ILE A 9 13.77 11.58 -4.34
N VAL A 10 13.96 10.40 -3.75
CA VAL A 10 13.00 9.29 -3.82
C VAL A 10 12.19 9.17 -2.52
N ALA A 11 11.01 8.57 -2.60
CA ALA A 11 10.13 8.35 -1.46
C ALA A 11 9.44 6.98 -1.55
N THR A 12 8.81 6.55 -0.45
CA THR A 12 7.91 5.39 -0.42
C THR A 12 6.46 5.87 -0.27
N PHE A 13 5.58 5.41 -1.16
CA PHE A 13 4.16 5.75 -1.16
C PHE A 13 3.33 4.57 -0.68
N PHE A 14 2.65 4.74 0.45
CA PHE A 14 1.72 3.75 1.00
C PHE A 14 0.34 3.97 0.40
N LEU A 15 -0.07 3.09 -0.51
CA LEU A 15 -1.29 3.25 -1.29
C LEU A 15 -2.49 2.56 -0.65
N ILE A 16 -3.63 3.25 -0.68
CA ILE A 16 -4.93 2.69 -0.31
C ILE A 16 -5.51 1.98 -1.54
N GLY A 17 -5.81 0.69 -1.43
CA GLY A 17 -6.23 -0.12 -2.58
C GLY A 17 -7.48 0.38 -3.29
N GLN A 18 -8.42 1.02 -2.60
CA GLN A 18 -9.61 1.64 -3.22
C GLN A 18 -9.27 2.80 -4.17
N ASN A 19 -8.15 3.49 -3.94
CA ASN A 19 -7.71 4.59 -4.81
C ASN A 19 -7.05 4.07 -6.10
N ILE A 20 -6.72 2.78 -6.17
CA ILE A 20 -6.14 2.17 -7.36
C ILE A 20 -7.25 1.91 -8.38
N THR A 21 -7.28 2.78 -9.38
CA THR A 21 -8.22 2.81 -10.51
C THR A 21 -7.44 3.07 -11.81
N GLU A 22 -8.07 2.87 -12.97
CA GLU A 22 -7.45 3.18 -14.27
C GLU A 22 -6.90 4.61 -14.35
N ALA A 23 -7.59 5.58 -13.73
CA ALA A 23 -7.17 6.98 -13.71
C ALA A 23 -5.90 7.24 -12.89
N THR A 24 -5.58 6.36 -11.93
CA THR A 24 -4.38 6.51 -11.08
C THR A 24 -3.20 5.68 -11.55
N ILE A 25 -3.39 4.74 -12.49
CA ILE A 25 -2.29 3.91 -13.01
C ILE A 25 -1.13 4.77 -13.57
N PRO A 26 -1.37 5.81 -14.40
CA PRO A 26 -0.27 6.64 -14.91
C PRO A 26 0.50 7.37 -13.80
N ILE A 27 -0.15 7.64 -12.66
CA ILE A 27 0.49 8.25 -11.50
C ILE A 27 1.40 7.23 -10.81
N MET A 28 0.95 5.98 -10.70
CA MET A 28 1.72 4.88 -10.13
C MET A 28 2.93 4.52 -11.00
N GLU A 29 2.76 4.48 -12.32
CA GLU A 29 3.87 4.30 -13.27
C GLU A 29 4.92 5.40 -13.08
N ARG A 30 4.49 6.67 -13.01
CA ARG A 30 5.40 7.80 -12.75
C ARG A 30 6.12 7.70 -11.41
N GLN A 31 5.49 7.16 -10.36
CA GLN A 31 6.17 6.91 -9.08
C GLN A 31 7.36 5.96 -9.27
N LEU A 32 7.16 4.86 -10.01
CA LEU A 32 8.20 3.86 -10.27
C LEU A 32 9.30 4.39 -11.21
N GLU A 33 8.94 5.16 -12.25
CA GLU A 33 9.90 5.81 -13.16
C GLU A 33 10.85 6.76 -12.42
N LEU A 34 10.35 7.44 -11.39
CA LEU A 34 11.15 8.31 -10.51
C LEU A 34 11.98 7.53 -9.47
N GLY A 35 11.93 6.20 -9.47
CA GLY A 35 12.63 5.35 -8.49
C GLY A 35 12.01 5.37 -7.09
N CYS A 36 10.76 5.82 -6.96
CA CYS A 36 10.03 5.74 -5.70
C CYS A 36 9.50 4.32 -5.49
N GLU A 37 9.27 3.96 -4.22
CA GLU A 37 8.69 2.69 -3.83
C GLU A 37 7.17 2.80 -3.65
N ILE A 38 6.44 1.73 -3.95
CA ILE A 38 5.02 1.58 -3.67
C ILE A 38 4.82 0.50 -2.60
N ALA A 39 4.12 0.86 -1.52
CA ALA A 39 3.85 0.03 -0.36
C ALA A 39 2.33 -0.06 -0.06
N ASN A 40 1.94 -0.96 0.84
CA ASN A 40 0.53 -1.26 1.12
C ASN A 40 -0.01 -0.41 2.29
N HIS A 41 -1.20 0.20 2.13
CA HIS A 41 -1.90 0.94 3.18
C HIS A 41 -3.34 0.47 3.41
N SER A 42 -3.58 -0.83 3.33
CA SER A 42 -4.91 -1.47 3.31
C SER A 42 -5.76 -1.12 2.08
N LEU A 43 -6.88 -1.82 1.92
CA LEU A 43 -7.80 -1.61 0.81
C LEU A 43 -8.70 -0.41 1.08
N THR A 44 -9.27 -0.34 2.28
CA THR A 44 -10.36 0.61 2.62
C THR A 44 -9.94 1.73 3.56
N HIS A 45 -8.72 1.69 4.10
CA HIS A 45 -8.26 2.61 5.15
C HIS A 45 -9.17 2.60 6.41
N SER A 46 -9.77 1.46 6.68
CA SER A 46 -10.54 1.22 7.91
C SER A 46 -9.62 0.91 9.09
N ASP A 47 -10.15 1.07 10.30
CA ASP A 47 -9.47 0.63 11.52
C ASP A 47 -9.51 -0.90 11.61
N MET A 48 -8.43 -1.53 11.14
CA MET A 48 -8.29 -2.99 11.03
C MET A 48 -8.25 -3.70 12.38
N THR A 49 -8.12 -2.99 13.51
CA THR A 49 -8.19 -3.62 14.83
C THR A 49 -9.57 -4.18 15.17
N LYS A 50 -10.59 -3.76 14.41
CA LYS A 50 -11.98 -4.19 14.54
C LYS A 50 -12.35 -5.34 13.60
N PHE A 51 -11.39 -5.79 12.79
CA PHE A 51 -11.61 -6.81 11.78
C PHE A 51 -11.28 -8.21 12.29
N THR A 52 -11.95 -9.19 11.69
CA THR A 52 -11.58 -10.60 11.77
C THR A 52 -10.27 -10.86 11.02
N ALA A 53 -9.64 -12.00 11.28
CA ALA A 53 -8.43 -12.40 10.57
C ALA A 53 -8.63 -12.48 9.05
N GLU A 54 -9.78 -13.00 8.59
CA GLU A 54 -10.12 -13.09 7.17
C GLU A 54 -10.26 -11.71 6.52
N GLU A 55 -10.93 -10.77 7.20
CA GLU A 55 -11.05 -9.39 6.73
C GLU A 55 -9.70 -8.69 6.64
N ILE A 56 -8.81 -8.91 7.62
CA ILE A 56 -7.43 -8.40 7.61
C ILE A 56 -6.65 -8.93 6.41
N ILE A 57 -6.66 -10.24 6.19
CA ILE A 57 -5.98 -10.89 5.07
C ILE A 57 -6.51 -10.33 3.74
N ASN A 58 -7.83 -10.18 3.63
CA ASN A 58 -8.49 -9.67 2.44
C ASN A 58 -8.12 -8.21 2.14
N GLU A 59 -8.00 -7.34 3.15
CA GLU A 59 -7.53 -5.95 3.00
C GLU A 59 -6.12 -5.89 2.40
N ILE A 60 -5.21 -6.74 2.90
CA ILE A 60 -3.82 -6.77 2.44
C ILE A 60 -3.71 -7.39 1.05
N GLN A 61 -4.27 -8.58 0.85
CA GLN A 61 -4.13 -9.33 -0.40
C GLN A 61 -4.77 -8.61 -1.58
N LYS A 62 -5.97 -8.03 -1.41
CA LYS A 62 -6.60 -7.27 -2.50
C LYS A 62 -5.83 -6.02 -2.88
N THR A 63 -5.21 -5.36 -1.90
CA THR A 63 -4.36 -4.19 -2.17
C THR A 63 -3.09 -4.61 -2.88
N ASN A 64 -2.42 -5.67 -2.43
CA ASN A 64 -1.24 -6.23 -3.12
C ASN A 64 -1.57 -6.62 -4.56
N GLN A 65 -2.69 -7.33 -4.78
CA GLN A 65 -3.12 -7.74 -6.11
C GLN A 65 -3.39 -6.53 -7.01
N LYS A 66 -4.10 -5.51 -6.51
CA LYS A 66 -4.34 -4.28 -7.26
C LYS A 66 -3.06 -3.55 -7.64
N ILE A 67 -2.07 -3.50 -6.75
CA ILE A 67 -0.76 -2.88 -7.06
C ILE A 67 -0.05 -3.71 -8.14
N TYR A 68 -0.05 -5.04 -8.02
CA TYR A 68 0.57 -5.92 -9.00
C TYR A 68 -0.10 -5.82 -10.37
N ASP A 69 -1.43 -5.83 -10.43
CA ASP A 69 -2.18 -5.71 -11.68
C ASP A 69 -1.99 -4.34 -12.35
N ALA A 70 -1.82 -3.28 -11.55
CA ALA A 70 -1.63 -1.92 -12.05
C ALA A 70 -0.22 -1.69 -12.61
N VAL A 71 0.82 -2.13 -11.89
CA VAL A 71 2.22 -1.74 -12.18
C VAL A 71 3.25 -2.85 -12.01
N GLY A 72 2.83 -4.10 -11.79
CA GLY A 72 3.72 -5.26 -11.72
C GLY A 72 4.59 -5.38 -10.47
N VAL A 73 4.31 -4.59 -9.42
CA VAL A 73 5.10 -4.57 -8.18
C VAL A 73 4.37 -5.31 -7.06
N THR A 74 5.13 -6.05 -6.25
CA THR A 74 4.63 -6.65 -5.00
C THR A 74 5.15 -5.82 -3.81
N PRO A 75 4.26 -5.24 -2.97
CA PRO A 75 4.68 -4.48 -1.80
C PRO A 75 5.50 -5.31 -0.81
N ALA A 76 6.58 -4.73 -0.26
CA ALA A 76 7.37 -5.32 0.82
C ALA A 76 6.96 -4.81 2.22
N PHE A 77 6.38 -3.60 2.27
CA PHE A 77 6.00 -2.92 3.50
C PHE A 77 4.49 -2.69 3.58
N PHE A 78 4.00 -2.70 4.82
CA PHE A 78 2.64 -2.32 5.19
C PHE A 78 2.69 -1.23 6.25
N ARG A 79 1.89 -0.18 6.06
CA ARG A 79 1.62 0.80 7.13
C ARG A 79 0.16 0.64 7.58
N PRO A 80 -0.12 0.41 8.87
CA PRO A 80 -1.49 0.31 9.35
C PRO A 80 -2.21 1.66 9.30
N PRO A 81 -3.47 1.71 8.82
CA PRO A 81 -4.31 2.91 8.96
C PRO A 81 -4.36 3.38 10.41
N TYR A 82 -4.23 4.68 10.63
CA TYR A 82 -4.23 5.34 11.96
C TYR A 82 -3.12 4.87 12.92
N ILE A 83 -2.16 4.05 12.46
CA ILE A 83 -1.19 3.35 13.30
C ILE A 83 -1.89 2.40 14.32
N SER A 84 -3.14 2.04 14.04
CA SER A 84 -3.91 1.11 14.87
C SER A 84 -3.48 -0.32 14.57
N VAL A 85 -2.99 -1.02 15.58
CA VAL A 85 -2.46 -2.39 15.48
C VAL A 85 -2.97 -3.29 16.60
N ASN A 86 -3.10 -4.59 16.34
CA ASN A 86 -3.36 -5.62 17.35
C ASN A 86 -2.63 -6.92 16.99
N ASN A 87 -2.64 -7.91 17.89
CA ASN A 87 -1.96 -9.19 17.65
C ASN A 87 -2.52 -9.94 16.45
N THR A 88 -3.84 -9.90 16.22
CA THR A 88 -4.47 -10.53 15.07
C THR A 88 -3.87 -10.01 13.75
N MET A 89 -3.57 -8.72 13.66
CA MET A 89 -2.90 -8.16 12.49
C MET A 89 -1.47 -8.70 12.34
N TYR A 90 -0.68 -8.74 13.41
CA TYR A 90 0.68 -9.28 13.37
C TYR A 90 0.74 -10.76 12.98
N GLU A 91 -0.26 -11.54 13.38
CA GLU A 91 -0.35 -12.97 13.07
C GLU A 91 -0.79 -13.25 11.63
N ASN A 92 -1.43 -12.28 10.96
CA ASN A 92 -2.11 -12.50 9.66
C ASN A 92 -1.58 -11.61 8.53
N ILE A 93 -0.60 -10.73 8.77
CA ILE A 93 0.01 -9.87 7.76
C ILE A 93 1.48 -10.25 7.59
N ASP A 94 1.81 -10.84 6.44
CA ASP A 94 3.17 -11.24 6.07
C ASP A 94 3.90 -10.11 5.30
N LEU A 95 3.87 -8.91 5.85
CA LEU A 95 4.60 -7.73 5.36
C LEU A 95 5.28 -7.05 6.54
N ALA A 96 6.41 -6.39 6.28
CA ALA A 96 7.08 -5.60 7.32
C ALA A 96 6.23 -4.36 7.69
N PHE A 97 5.91 -4.21 8.97
CA PHE A 97 5.17 -3.06 9.47
C PHE A 97 6.10 -1.86 9.61
N ILE A 98 5.67 -0.71 9.08
CA ILE A 98 6.35 0.60 9.20
C ILE A 98 5.48 1.58 9.98
#